data_AF-A0A399WMM2-F1
#
_entry.id   AF-A0A399WMM2-F1
#
_cell.length_a   1.000
_cell.length_b   1.000
_cell.length_c   1.000
_cell.angle_alpha   90.00
_cell.angle_beta   90.00
_cell.angle_gamma   90.00
#
_symmetry.space_group_name_H-M   'P 1'
#
loop_
_entity.id
_entity.type
_entity.pdbx_description
1 polymer ?
#
loop_
_entity_poly.entity_id
_entity_poly.type
_entity_poly.pdbx_seq_one_letter_code
_entity_poly.pdbx_strand_id
1 'polypeptide(L)'
;NISRNELHSSKKIKSISFPRQICMYLIKTLLNWSYQQIGNYFASKKHSTVMFAIKKVKEQIDTDKQFKVFIDTLIEKIRKEKK
;
A
#
# COMPACT_ATOMS: atom_id res chain seq x y z
N ASN A 1 -5.26 13.55 -7.41
CA ASN A 1 -4.30 14.03 -6.41
C ASN A 1 -4.88 13.79 -5.03
N ILE A 2 -4.22 13.03 -4.15
CA ILE A 2 -4.72 12.67 -2.80
C ILE A 2 -3.74 13.20 -1.78
N SER A 3 -4.24 13.88 -0.74
CA SER A 3 -3.36 14.43 0.30
C SER A 3 -2.83 13.33 1.23
N ARG A 4 -1.66 13.56 1.85
CA ARG A 4 -1.12 12.65 2.88
C ARG A 4 -2.13 12.42 4.00
N ASN A 5 -2.79 13.48 4.46
CA ASN A 5 -3.81 13.40 5.52
C ASN A 5 -4.98 12.49 5.13
N GLU A 6 -5.37 12.45 3.86
CA GLU A 6 -6.41 11.53 3.39
C GLU A 6 -5.96 10.07 3.42
N LEU A 7 -4.69 9.77 3.14
CA LEU A 7 -4.15 8.42 3.28
C LEU A 7 -4.12 7.97 4.74
N HIS A 8 -3.92 8.87 5.70
CA HIS A 8 -4.03 8.56 7.13
C HIS A 8 -5.48 8.61 7.66
N SER A 9 -6.43 9.14 6.89
CA SER A 9 -7.83 9.24 7.30
C SER A 9 -8.52 7.88 7.37
N SER A 10 -9.62 7.81 8.11
CA SER A 10 -10.49 6.62 8.13
C SER A 10 -11.46 6.52 6.96
N LYS A 11 -11.37 7.42 5.95
CA LYS A 11 -12.24 7.39 4.78
C LYS A 11 -12.06 6.08 3.99
N LYS A 12 -13.18 5.42 3.68
CA LYS A 12 -13.24 4.12 2.97
C LYS A 12 -13.49 4.24 1.45
N ILE A 13 -13.68 5.46 0.95
CA ILE A 13 -13.94 5.75 -0.46
C ILE A 13 -12.86 5.10 -1.33
N LYS A 14 -13.24 4.41 -2.42
CA LYS A 14 -12.34 3.62 -3.28
C LYS A 14 -11.14 4.44 -3.77
N SER A 15 -11.35 5.70 -4.12
CA SER A 15 -10.31 6.63 -4.56
C SER A 15 -9.21 6.86 -3.52
N ILE A 16 -9.48 6.66 -2.22
CA ILE A 16 -8.50 6.81 -1.13
C ILE A 16 -8.05 5.43 -0.62
N SER A 17 -8.98 4.49 -0.46
CA SER A 17 -8.69 3.17 0.12
C SER A 17 -7.81 2.33 -0.79
N PHE A 18 -7.96 2.42 -2.11
CA PHE A 18 -7.13 1.68 -3.05
C PHE A 18 -5.67 2.14 -3.05
N PRO A 19 -5.35 3.45 -3.20
CA PRO A 19 -3.98 3.95 -3.03
C PRO A 19 -3.39 3.61 -1.66
N ARG A 20 -4.18 3.69 -0.58
CA ARG A 20 -3.72 3.30 0.76
C ARG A 20 -3.32 1.82 0.83
N GLN A 21 -4.08 0.91 0.21
CA GLN A 21 -3.75 -0.52 0.14
C GLN A 21 -2.43 -0.75 -0.60
N ILE A 22 -2.22 -0.03 -1.71
CA ILE A 22 -0.96 -0.06 -2.45
C ILE A 22 0.20 0.41 -1.56
N CYS A 23 0.05 1.53 -0.85
CA CYS A 23 1.09 2.01 0.07
C CYS A 23 1.42 0.97 1.17
N MET A 24 0.42 0.28 1.73
CA MET A 24 0.64 -0.78 2.73
C MET A 24 1.46 -1.93 2.15
N TYR A 25 1.17 -2.36 0.91
CA TYR A 25 1.96 -3.37 0.21
C TYR A 25 3.40 -2.90 -0.02
N LEU A 26 3.59 -1.67 -0.51
CA LEU A 26 4.93 -1.12 -0.78
C LEU A 26 5.78 -1.03 0.47
N ILE A 27 5.22 -0.53 1.59
CA ILE A 27 5.94 -0.47 2.87
C ILE A 27 6.34 -1.88 3.32
N LYS A 28 5.45 -2.86 3.19
CA LYS A 28 5.76 -4.25 3.54
C LYS A 28 6.92 -4.81 2.71
N THR A 29 6.91 -4.57 1.41
CA THR A 29 7.90 -5.12 0.46
C THR A 29 9.24 -4.38 0.50
N LEU A 30 9.23 -3.06 0.71
CA LEU A 30 10.43 -2.23 0.67
C LEU A 30 11.13 -2.11 2.02
N LEU A 31 10.38 -2.10 3.13
CA LEU A 31 10.91 -1.83 4.46
C LEU A 31 10.81 -3.03 5.41
N ASN A 32 10.18 -4.13 4.98
CA ASN A 32 9.95 -5.34 5.79
C ASN A 32 9.22 -5.10 7.13
N TRP A 33 8.48 -3.99 7.25
CA TRP A 33 7.72 -3.68 8.47
C TRP A 33 6.67 -4.77 8.80
N SER A 34 6.39 -4.94 10.09
CA SER A 34 5.32 -5.83 10.56
C SER A 34 3.94 -5.26 10.21
N TYR A 35 2.92 -6.12 10.16
CA TYR A 35 1.54 -5.66 9.89
C TYR A 35 1.03 -4.68 10.96
N GLN A 36 1.51 -4.82 12.21
CA GLN A 36 1.22 -3.88 13.29
C GLN A 36 1.91 -2.53 13.05
N GLN A 37 3.19 -2.51 12.70
CA GLN A 37 3.92 -1.26 12.41
C GLN A 37 3.26 -0.48 11.27
N ILE A 38 2.88 -1.17 10.20
CA ILE A 38 2.15 -0.57 9.08
C ILE A 38 0.77 -0.04 9.51
N GLY A 39 0.04 -0.81 10.32
CA GLY A 39 -1.28 -0.41 10.83
C GLY A 39 -1.22 0.84 11.71
N ASN A 40 -0.20 0.92 12.56
CA ASN A 40 0.06 2.08 13.42
C ASN A 40 0.40 3.32 12.58
N TYR A 41 1.18 3.18 11.51
CA TYR A 41 1.49 4.27 10.59
C TYR A 41 0.23 4.89 9.98
N PHE A 42 -0.73 4.07 9.52
CA PHE A 42 -1.98 4.55 8.89
C PHE A 42 -3.12 4.84 9.90
N ALA A 43 -2.80 5.42 11.05
CA ALA A 43 -3.74 5.81 12.11
C ALA A 43 -4.48 4.62 12.77
N SER A 44 -3.71 3.69 13.33
CA SER A 44 -4.19 2.59 14.19
C SER A 44 -5.19 1.63 13.53
N LYS A 45 -4.93 1.24 12.27
CA LYS A 45 -5.69 0.17 11.62
C LYS A 45 -5.31 -1.18 12.22
N LYS A 46 -6.30 -2.02 12.53
CA LYS A 46 -6.08 -3.40 12.99
C LYS A 46 -5.13 -4.12 12.02
N HIS A 47 -4.17 -4.88 12.55
CA HIS A 47 -3.19 -5.63 11.74
C HIS A 47 -3.87 -6.51 10.68
N SER A 48 -5.05 -7.07 10.98
CA SER A 48 -5.85 -7.87 10.05
C SER A 48 -6.34 -7.06 8.84
N THR A 49 -6.62 -5.76 9.00
CA THR A 49 -6.96 -4.86 7.88
C THR A 49 -5.77 -4.68 6.96
N VAL A 50 -4.56 -4.54 7.52
CA VAL A 50 -3.32 -4.43 6.74
C VAL A 50 -3.04 -5.74 6.01
N MET A 51 -3.19 -6.88 6.68
CA MET A 51 -3.03 -8.20 6.06
C MET A 51 -4.00 -8.38 4.89
N PHE A 52 -5.28 -8.04 5.06
CA PHE A 52 -6.28 -8.09 3.99
C PHE A 52 -5.93 -7.16 2.83
N ALA A 53 -5.52 -5.92 3.12
CA ALA A 53 -5.08 -4.94 2.11
C ALA A 53 -3.92 -5.47 1.27
N ILE A 54 -2.88 -6.01 1.92
CA ILE A 54 -1.70 -6.56 1.26
C ILE A 54 -2.06 -7.79 0.43
N LYS A 55 -2.89 -8.69 0.97
CA LYS A 55 -3.36 -9.88 0.25
C LYS A 55 -4.10 -9.49 -1.03
N LYS A 56 -5.03 -8.54 -0.94
CA LYS A 56 -5.79 -8.04 -2.09
C LYS A 56 -4.89 -7.44 -3.18
N VAL A 57 -3.90 -6.65 -2.81
CA VAL A 57 -2.95 -6.08 -3.78
C VAL A 57 -2.11 -7.18 -4.43
N LYS A 58 -1.67 -8.19 -3.67
CA LYS A 58 -0.94 -9.34 -4.23
C LYS A 58 -1.78 -10.13 -5.23
N GLU A 59 -3.02 -10.47 -4.87
CA GLU A 59 -3.94 -11.16 -5.78
C GLU A 59 -4.15 -10.36 -7.07
N GLN A 60 -4.26 -9.04 -6.98
CA GLN A 60 -4.38 -8.19 -8.16
C GLN A 60 -3.10 -8.17 -9.01
N ILE A 61 -1.91 -8.20 -8.39
CA ILE A 61 -0.62 -8.34 -9.10
C ILE A 61 -0.54 -9.68 -9.84
N ASP A 62 -1.04 -10.75 -9.23
CA ASP A 62 -0.99 -12.11 -9.79
C ASP A 62 -1.99 -12.28 -10.95
N THR A 63 -3.12 -11.58 -10.89
CA THR A 63 -4.21 -11.69 -11.87
C THR A 63 -4.10 -10.69 -13.02
N ASP A 64 -3.55 -9.50 -12.79
CA ASP A 64 -3.46 -8.43 -13.77
C ASP A 64 -2.00 -8.06 -14.06
N LYS A 65 -1.54 -8.46 -15.26
CA LYS A 65 -0.18 -8.18 -15.74
C LYS A 65 0.10 -6.68 -15.87
N GLN A 66 -0.89 -5.87 -16.28
CA GLN A 66 -0.71 -4.42 -16.40
C GLN A 66 -0.55 -3.79 -15.02
N PHE A 67 -1.35 -4.23 -14.06
CA PHE A 67 -1.22 -3.78 -12.68
C PHE A 67 0.13 -4.16 -12.08
N LYS A 68 0.63 -5.38 -12.34
CA LYS A 68 1.97 -5.79 -11.93
C LYS A 68 3.05 -4.85 -12.47
N VAL A 69 3.06 -4.58 -13.78
CA VAL A 69 4.04 -3.67 -14.40
C VAL A 69 3.96 -2.27 -13.79
N PHE A 70 2.76 -1.77 -13.49
CA PHE A 70 2.57 -0.51 -12.81
C PHE A 70 3.21 -0.50 -11.41
N ILE A 71 2.97 -1.54 -10.59
CA ILE A 71 3.56 -1.66 -9.26
C ILE A 71 5.09 -1.77 -9.32
N ASP A 72 5.63 -2.60 -10.22
CA ASP A 72 7.07 -2.77 -10.40
C ASP A 72 7.75 -1.46 -10.79
N THR A 73 7.14 -0.71 -11.72
CA THR A 73 7.60 0.63 -12.11
C THR A 73 7.63 1.60 -10.92
N LEU A 74 6.62 1.52 -10.06
CA LEU A 74 6.48 2.38 -8.89
C LEU A 74 7.53 2.04 -7.81
N ILE A 75 7.81 0.75 -7.62
CA ILE A 75 8.90 0.26 -6.76
C ILE A 75 10.25 0.77 -7.26
N GLU A 76 10.52 0.66 -8.56
CA GLU A 76 11.77 1.11 -9.15
C GLU A 76 11.97 2.63 -9.04
N LYS A 77 10.90 3.42 -9.21
CA LYS A 77 10.95 4.87 -8.97
C LYS A 77 11.33 5.20 -7.52
N ILE A 78 10.67 4.57 -6.55
CA ILE A 78 10.96 4.80 -5.12
C ILE A 78 12.40 4.42 -4.77
N ARG A 79 12.93 3.32 -5.35
CA ARG A 79 14.32 2.90 -5.14
C ARG A 79 15.31 3.89 -5.73
N LYS A 80 15.02 4.45 -6.91
CA LYS A 80 15.86 5.46 -7.56
C LYS A 80 15.88 6.78 -6.79
N GLU A 81 14.77 7.22 -6.22
CA GLU A 81 14.70 8.45 -5.41
C GLU A 81 15.41 8.35 -4.06
N LYS A 82 15.75 7.13 -3.59
CA LYS A 82 16.55 6.91 -2.39
C LYS A 82 18.07 6.95 -2.62
N LYS A 83 18.52 7.00 -3.88
CA LYS A 83 19.93 7.20 -4.25
C LYS A 83 20.21 8.69 -4.40
#